data_AF-A0A0F9IYZ4-F1
#
_entry.id   AF-A0A0F9IYZ4-F1
#
_cell.length_a   1.000
_cell.length_b   1.000
_cell.length_c   1.000
_cell.angle_alpha   90.00
_cell.angle_beta   90.00
_cell.angle_gamma   90.00
#
_symmetry.space_group_name_H-M   'P 1'
#
loop_
_entity.id
_entity.type
_entity.pdbx_description
1 polymer ?
#
loop_
_entity_poly.entity_id
_entity_poly.type
_entity_poly.pdbx_seq_one_letter_code
_entity_poly.pdbx_strand_id
1 'polypeptide(L)'
;SNEYMLAFFKKFCDAIKSRTWGFKKARNARYEAEDFLRVFFYSEITGRSIGSGSKRLNRYFLNEKKGRRKIFVDGRKKREVPHQTDVNKYLQKIGLKKARNILRECLVYQLKEALYLELILKKSERLN
;
A
#
# COMPACT_ATOMS: atom_id res chain seq x y z
N SER A 1 -6.04 -16.23 -3.38
CA SER A 1 -6.01 -15.40 -2.16
C SER A 1 -5.04 -14.21 -2.28
N ASN A 2 -3.75 -14.40 -2.61
CA ASN A 2 -2.79 -13.28 -2.79
C ASN A 2 -3.00 -12.44 -4.08
N GLU A 3 -3.35 -13.07 -5.20
CA GLU A 3 -3.54 -12.36 -6.48
C GLU A 3 -4.67 -11.32 -6.42
N TYR A 4 -5.74 -11.63 -5.69
CA TYR A 4 -6.86 -10.73 -5.51
C TYR A 4 -6.47 -9.46 -4.74
N MET A 5 -5.67 -9.61 -3.67
CA MET A 5 -5.13 -8.48 -2.92
C MET A 5 -4.14 -7.65 -3.74
N LEU A 6 -3.33 -8.29 -4.60
CA LEU A 6 -2.45 -7.60 -5.53
C LEU A 6 -3.24 -6.82 -6.59
N ALA A 7 -4.30 -7.41 -7.14
CA ALA A 7 -5.18 -6.75 -8.09
C ALA A 7 -5.91 -5.56 -7.45
N PHE A 8 -6.37 -5.71 -6.21
CA PHE A 8 -6.96 -4.61 -5.44
C PHE A 8 -5.95 -3.47 -5.23
N PHE A 9 -4.74 -3.80 -4.77
CA PHE A 9 -3.68 -2.81 -4.60
C PHE A 9 -3.31 -2.11 -5.92
N LYS A 10 -3.26 -2.84 -7.04
CA LYS A 10 -2.99 -2.28 -8.37
C LYS A 10 -4.09 -1.30 -8.80
N LYS A 11 -5.37 -1.71 -8.70
CA LYS A 11 -6.51 -0.83 -9.01
C LYS A 11 -6.49 0.44 -8.16
N PHE A 12 -6.17 0.32 -6.87
CA PHE A 12 -6.01 1.47 -5.99
C PHE A 12 -4.88 2.41 -6.46
N CYS A 13 -3.71 1.87 -6.80
CA CYS A 13 -2.60 2.68 -7.33
C CYS A 13 -2.98 3.41 -8.62
N ASP A 14 -3.62 2.71 -9.56
CA ASP A 14 -4.02 3.28 -10.85
C ASP A 14 -5.07 4.39 -10.66
N ALA A 15 -6.02 4.17 -9.75
CA ALA A 15 -7.06 5.14 -9.39
C ALA A 15 -6.51 6.40 -8.69
N ILE A 16 -5.39 6.28 -7.98
CA ILE A 16 -4.66 7.44 -7.43
C ILE A 16 -3.95 8.17 -8.57
N LYS A 17 -3.15 7.44 -9.36
CA LYS A 17 -2.35 8.02 -10.46
C LYS A 17 -3.20 8.81 -11.45
N SER A 18 -4.34 8.26 -11.88
CA SER A 18 -5.25 8.95 -12.81
C SER A 18 -5.76 10.28 -12.26
N ARG A 19 -5.96 10.37 -10.94
CA ARG A 19 -6.43 11.57 -10.23
C ARG A 19 -5.29 12.47 -9.73
N THR A 20 -4.03 12.11 -10.01
CA THR A 20 -2.80 12.82 -9.62
C THR A 20 -1.86 13.03 -10.81
N TRP A 21 -2.37 13.01 -12.04
CA TRP A 21 -1.60 13.01 -13.30
C TRP A 21 -0.60 14.18 -13.48
N GLY A 22 -0.67 15.25 -12.67
CA GLY A 22 0.26 16.38 -12.71
C GLY A 22 1.46 16.32 -11.75
N PHE A 23 1.54 15.33 -10.86
CA PHE A 23 2.58 15.30 -9.85
C PHE A 23 3.90 14.73 -10.40
N LYS A 24 4.81 15.63 -10.79
CA LYS A 24 6.16 15.25 -11.24
C LYS A 24 6.98 14.61 -10.11
N LYS A 25 7.62 13.49 -10.43
CA LYS A 25 8.62 12.81 -9.59
C LYS A 25 9.95 13.57 -9.68
N ALA A 26 10.66 13.68 -8.56
CA ALA A 26 12.03 14.22 -8.59
C ALA A 26 12.98 13.24 -9.30
N ARG A 27 13.92 13.75 -10.10
CA ARG A 27 14.83 12.94 -10.94
C ARG A 27 15.57 11.83 -10.18
N ASN A 28 15.91 12.08 -8.91
CA ASN A 28 16.64 11.15 -8.05
C ASN A 28 15.77 10.65 -6.86
N ALA A 29 14.45 10.60 -7.03
CA ALA A 29 13.57 10.12 -5.96
C ALA A 29 13.87 8.64 -5.66
N ARG A 30 14.12 8.36 -4.37
CA ARG A 30 14.48 7.04 -3.88
C ARG A 30 13.34 6.02 -3.96
N TYR A 31 12.10 6.47 -3.97
CA TYR A 31 10.90 5.66 -3.89
C TYR A 31 9.92 6.06 -4.99
N GLU A 32 9.17 5.07 -5.48
CA GLU A 32 8.06 5.30 -6.40
C GLU A 32 6.78 5.65 -5.62
N ALA A 33 5.80 6.23 -6.33
CA ALA A 33 4.47 6.52 -5.78
C ALA A 33 3.85 5.26 -5.11
N GLU A 34 4.02 4.12 -5.77
CA GLU A 34 3.54 2.81 -5.33
C GLU A 34 4.19 2.35 -4.03
N ASP A 35 5.43 2.74 -3.74
CA ASP A 35 6.07 2.37 -2.48
C ASP A 35 5.42 3.09 -1.30
N PHE A 36 5.06 4.37 -1.48
CA PHE A 36 4.30 5.13 -0.48
C PHE A 36 2.90 4.57 -0.31
N LEU A 37 2.21 4.30 -1.43
CA LEU A 37 0.87 3.74 -1.45
C LEU A 37 0.82 2.33 -0.86
N ARG A 38 1.86 1.50 -1.04
CA ARG A 38 1.96 0.16 -0.44
C ARG A 38 1.94 0.23 1.08
N VAL A 39 2.72 1.16 1.66
CA VAL A 39 2.74 1.35 3.12
C VAL A 39 1.39 1.86 3.63
N PHE A 40 0.79 2.84 2.94
CA PHE A 40 -0.52 3.36 3.28
C PHE A 40 -1.59 2.26 3.20
N PHE A 41 -1.69 1.57 2.07
CA PHE A 41 -2.63 0.48 1.83
C PHE A 41 -2.52 -0.62 2.88
N TYR A 42 -1.30 -1.12 3.15
CA TYR A 42 -1.09 -2.13 4.18
C TYR A 42 -1.55 -1.65 5.55
N SER A 43 -1.31 -0.38 5.88
CA SER A 43 -1.71 0.20 7.16
C SER A 43 -3.23 0.25 7.30
N GLU A 44 -3.93 0.74 6.28
CA GLU A 44 -5.39 0.84 6.29
C GLU A 44 -6.06 -0.55 6.31
N ILE A 45 -5.60 -1.51 5.51
CA ILE A 45 -6.17 -2.87 5.47
C ILE A 45 -5.93 -3.65 6.77
N THR A 46 -4.79 -3.41 7.45
CA THR A 46 -4.47 -4.11 8.69
C THR A 46 -4.91 -3.38 9.96
N GLY A 47 -5.54 -2.20 9.83
CA GLY A 47 -5.89 -1.35 10.97
C GLY A 47 -4.68 -0.87 11.78
N ARG A 48 -3.49 -0.83 11.17
CA ARG A 48 -2.24 -0.44 11.82
C ARG A 48 -1.89 1.01 11.52
N SER A 49 -1.15 1.65 12.42
CA SER A 49 -0.55 2.96 12.13
C SER A 49 0.47 2.86 10.99
N ILE A 50 0.64 3.94 10.23
CA ILE A 50 1.63 4.03 9.14
C ILE A 50 3.05 3.69 9.64
N GLY A 51 3.39 4.11 10.85
CA GLY A 51 4.67 3.78 11.49
C GLY A 51 4.85 2.28 11.72
N SER A 52 3.84 1.62 12.27
CA SER A 52 3.84 0.16 12.45
C SER A 52 3.88 -0.56 11.10
N GLY A 53 3.05 -0.14 10.14
CA GLY A 53 2.98 -0.71 8.80
C GLY A 53 4.31 -0.63 8.06
N SER A 54 4.92 0.55 8.03
CA SER A 54 6.25 0.78 7.44
C SER A 54 7.32 -0.11 8.07
N LYS A 55 7.35 -0.24 9.41
CA LYS A 55 8.33 -1.09 10.10
C LYS A 55 8.16 -2.57 9.75
N ARG A 56 6.91 -3.07 9.72
CA ARG A 56 6.61 -4.48 9.39
C ARG A 56 6.97 -4.80 7.95
N LEU A 57 6.53 -3.97 7.00
CA LEU A 57 6.88 -4.15 5.58
C LEU A 57 8.38 -4.07 5.34
N ASN A 58 9.07 -3.12 5.98
CA ASN A 58 10.52 -3.01 5.85
C ASN A 58 11.22 -4.27 6.37
N ARG A 59 10.76 -4.84 7.50
CA ARG A 59 11.31 -6.08 8.04
C ARG A 59 11.06 -7.25 7.09
N TYR A 60 9.86 -7.36 6.53
CA TYR A 60 9.51 -8.40 5.56
C TYR A 60 10.46 -8.39 4.35
N PHE A 61 10.56 -7.26 3.65
CA PHE A 61 11.42 -7.16 2.46
C PHE A 61 12.91 -7.33 2.77
N LEU A 62 13.35 -6.91 3.96
CA LEU A 62 14.74 -7.11 4.36
C LEU A 62 15.07 -8.54 4.75
N ASN A 63 14.07 -9.35 5.11
CA ASN A 63 14.26 -10.78 5.35
C ASN A 63 14.27 -11.57 4.04
N GLU A 64 13.52 -11.12 3.03
CA GLU A 64 13.55 -11.73 1.69
C GLU A 64 14.83 -11.42 0.92
N LYS A 65 15.40 -10.22 1.11
CA LYS A 65 16.68 -9.86 0.48
C LYS A 65 17.86 -10.53 1.16
N LYS A 66 18.63 -11.31 0.39
CA LYS A 66 19.96 -11.81 0.79
C LYS A 66 21.00 -10.69 0.67
N GLY A 67 21.84 -10.50 1.70
CA GLY A 67 23.02 -9.61 1.64
C GLY A 67 23.15 -8.56 2.77
N ARG A 68 24.31 -7.88 2.82
CA ARG A 68 24.59 -6.80 3.79
C ARG A 68 23.83 -5.53 3.43
N ARG A 69 23.23 -4.89 4.44
CA ARG A 69 22.50 -3.63 4.27
C ARG A 69 23.48 -2.48 4.11
N LYS A 70 23.23 -1.59 3.14
CA LYS A 70 23.94 -0.31 3.06
C LYS A 70 23.66 0.51 4.32
N ILE A 71 24.72 0.98 4.97
CA ILE A 71 24.67 1.89 6.12
C ILE A 71 25.04 3.28 5.59
N PHE A 72 24.26 4.30 5.95
CA PHE A 72 24.56 5.69 5.60
C PHE A 72 25.63 6.25 6.55
N VAL A 73 26.22 7.38 6.18
CA VAL A 73 27.27 8.06 6.97
C VAL A 73 26.79 8.36 8.40
N ASP A 74 25.49 8.61 8.58
CA ASP A 74 24.85 8.86 9.88
C ASP A 74 24.47 7.58 10.66
N GLY A 75 24.97 6.41 10.25
CA GLY A 75 24.69 5.13 10.90
C GLY A 75 23.30 4.55 10.61
N ARG A 76 22.41 5.27 9.91
CA ARG A 76 21.10 4.73 9.54
C ARG A 76 21.25 3.62 8.52
N LYS A 77 20.49 2.54 8.71
CA LYS A 77 20.43 1.44 7.73
C LYS A 77 19.47 1.80 6.60
N LYS A 78 19.87 1.49 5.37
CA LYS A 78 18.98 1.59 4.20
C LYS A 78 17.70 0.78 4.44
N ARG A 79 16.59 1.39 4.04
CA ARG A 79 15.22 0.85 4.09
C ARG A 79 14.75 0.50 2.69
N GLU A 80 14.00 -0.58 2.59
CA GLU A 80 13.36 -1.03 1.35
C GLU A 80 12.03 -0.32 1.09
N VAL A 81 11.36 0.14 2.15
CA VAL A 81 10.12 0.91 2.05
C VAL A 81 10.25 2.29 2.71
N PRO A 82 9.46 3.30 2.28
CA PRO A 82 9.48 4.64 2.83
C PRO A 82 9.25 4.68 4.34
N HIS A 83 9.88 5.64 5.02
CA HIS A 83 9.60 5.88 6.44
C HIS A 83 8.22 6.56 6.62
N GLN A 84 7.63 6.46 7.82
CA GLN A 84 6.34 7.08 8.13
C GLN A 84 6.29 8.56 7.74
N THR A 85 7.35 9.32 8.03
CA THR A 85 7.44 10.75 7.69
C THR A 85 7.33 10.99 6.19
N ASP A 86 7.98 10.15 5.38
CA ASP A 86 7.95 10.29 3.92
C ASP A 86 6.57 9.91 3.36
N VAL A 87 5.95 8.87 3.92
CA VAL A 87 4.57 8.48 3.57
C VAL A 87 3.59 9.60 3.94
N ASN A 88 3.72 10.19 5.13
CA ASN A 88 2.86 11.29 5.55
C ASN A 88 3.01 12.51 4.63
N LYS A 89 4.24 12.88 4.26
CA LYS A 89 4.49 13.96 3.28
C LYS A 89 3.86 13.66 1.93
N TYR A 90 3.98 12.42 1.46
CA TYR A 90 3.35 11.99 0.21
C TYR A 90 1.82 12.07 0.28
N LEU A 91 1.21 11.57 1.37
CA LEU A 91 -0.24 11.61 1.58
C LEU A 91 -0.78 13.03 1.76
N GLN A 92 0.01 13.93 2.36
CA GLN A 92 -0.34 15.36 2.43
C GLN A 92 -0.39 15.97 1.03
N LYS A 93 0.59 15.63 0.18
CA LYS A 93 0.68 16.11 -1.20
C LYS A 93 -0.49 15.63 -2.08
N ILE A 94 -0.91 14.37 -1.95
CA ILE A 94 -2.04 13.81 -2.75
C ILE A 94 -3.41 13.96 -2.08
N GLY A 95 -3.44 14.32 -0.80
CA GLY A 95 -4.64 14.42 0.04
C GLY A 95 -5.01 13.10 0.72
N LEU A 96 -4.84 13.01 2.05
CA LEU A 96 -5.15 11.81 2.84
C LEU A 96 -6.63 11.40 2.72
N LYS A 97 -7.56 12.35 2.87
CA LYS A 97 -9.01 12.08 2.75
C LYS A 97 -9.35 11.53 1.36
N LYS A 98 -8.74 12.11 0.32
CA LYS A 98 -8.89 11.65 -1.07
C LYS A 98 -8.36 10.22 -1.23
N ALA A 99 -7.18 9.92 -0.71
CA ALA A 99 -6.60 8.57 -0.76
C ALA A 99 -7.50 7.53 -0.05
N ARG A 100 -8.07 7.87 1.11
CA ARG A 100 -9.02 7.00 1.82
C ARG A 100 -10.32 6.77 1.05
N ASN A 101 -10.88 7.82 0.46
CA ASN A 101 -12.10 7.70 -0.34
C ASN A 101 -11.88 6.78 -1.53
N ILE A 102 -10.77 6.97 -2.26
CA ILE A 102 -10.40 6.12 -3.41
C ILE A 102 -10.17 4.67 -2.95
N LEU A 103 -9.51 4.46 -1.82
CA LEU A 103 -9.33 3.11 -1.27
C LEU A 103 -10.68 2.43 -0.97
N ARG A 104 -11.63 3.16 -0.38
CA ARG A 104 -12.98 2.66 -0.10
C ARG A 104 -13.75 2.35 -1.38
N GLU A 105 -13.71 3.23 -2.38
CA GLU A 105 -14.33 2.98 -3.69
C GLU A 105 -13.78 1.70 -4.33
N CYS A 106 -12.46 1.53 -4.35
CA CYS A 106 -11.82 0.34 -4.88
C CYS A 106 -12.18 -0.93 -4.08
N LEU A 107 -12.33 -0.82 -2.75
CA LEU A 107 -12.75 -1.94 -1.90
C LEU A 107 -14.21 -2.34 -2.20
N VAL A 108 -15.13 -1.38 -2.28
CA VAL A 108 -16.54 -1.63 -2.60
C VAL A 108 -16.65 -2.31 -3.96
N TYR A 109 -15.92 -1.81 -4.96
CA TYR A 109 -15.88 -2.42 -6.28
C TYR A 109 -15.37 -3.87 -6.21
N GLN A 110 -14.25 -4.12 -5.51
CA GLN A 110 -13.72 -5.47 -5.34
C GLN A 110 -14.72 -6.40 -4.68
N LEU A 111 -15.34 -6.00 -3.57
CA LEU A 111 -16.34 -6.81 -2.88
C LEU A 111 -17.53 -7.17 -3.77
N LYS A 112 -18.00 -6.23 -4.61
CA LYS A 112 -19.06 -6.51 -5.59
C LYS A 112 -18.63 -7.54 -6.63
N GLU A 113 -17.41 -7.42 -7.17
CA GLU A 113 -16.86 -8.41 -8.11
C GLU A 113 -16.74 -9.80 -7.47
N ALA A 114 -16.23 -9.87 -6.23
CA ALA A 114 -16.11 -11.15 -5.53
C ALA A 114 -17.47 -11.76 -5.17
N LEU A 115 -18.49 -10.94 -4.91
CA LEU A 115 -19.86 -11.42 -4.75
C LEU A 115 -20.43 -11.95 -6.07
N TYR A 116 -20.24 -11.23 -7.18
CA TYR A 116 -20.67 -11.64 -8.51
C TYR A 116 -20.03 -12.95 -8.97
N LEU A 117 -18.74 -13.13 -8.64
CA LEU A 117 -18.00 -14.36 -8.93
C LEU A 117 -18.27 -15.49 -7.92
N GLU A 118 -19.28 -15.33 -7.04
CA GLU A 118 -19.65 -16.26 -5.96
C GLU A 118 -18.51 -16.62 -4.99
N LEU A 119 -17.39 -15.89 -5.02
CA LEU A 119 -16.24 -16.13 -4.15
C LEU A 119 -16.55 -15.85 -2.67
N ILE A 120 -17.60 -15.07 -2.41
CA ILE A 120 -18.08 -14.71 -1.06
C ILE A 120 -19.29 -15.58 -0.63
N LEU A 121 -19.93 -16.33 -1.54
CA LEU A 121 -21.09 -17.16 -1.25
C LEU A 121 -20.70 -18.64 -1.09
N LYS A 122 -20.26 -19.01 0.12
CA LYS A 122 -20.31 -20.41 0.63
C LYS A 122 -20.04 -20.54 2.14
N LYS A 123 -20.57 -19.63 2.97
CA LYS A 123 -20.47 -19.78 4.45
C LYS A 123 -21.80 -19.72 5.22
N SER A 124 -22.94 -19.47 4.57
CA SER A 124 -24.25 -19.48 5.24
C SER A 124 -25.05 -20.77 5.08
N GLU A 125 -24.62 -21.72 4.26
CA GLU A 125 -25.34 -22.99 4.03
C GLU A 125 -24.76 -24.21 4.78
N ARG A 126 -23.85 -24.01 5.74
CA ARG A 126 -23.31 -25.09 6.60
C ARG A 126 -23.72 -24.95 8.07
N LEU A 127 -24.92 -24.42 8.33
CA LEU A 127 -25.51 -24.32 9.67
C LEU A 127 -27.03 -24.62 9.65
N ASN A 128 -27.48 -25.51 8.75
CA ASN A 128 -28.79 -26.15 8.84
C ASN A 128 -28.60 -27.67 8.84
#